data_AF-A0A359GUK5-F1
#
_entry.id   AF-A0A359GUK5-F1
#
_cell.length_a   1.000
_cell.length_b   1.000
_cell.length_c   1.000
_cell.angle_alpha   90.00
_cell.angle_beta   90.00
_cell.angle_gamma   90.00
#
_symmetry.space_group_name_H-M   'P 1'
#
loop_
_entity.id
_entity.type
_entity.pdbx_description
1 polymer ?
#
loop_
_entity_poly.entity_id
_entity_poly.type
_entity_poly.pdbx_seq_one_letter_code
_entity_poly.pdbx_strand_id
1 'polypeptide(L)'
;PELLKQSQVAGLPFLIKDLAAVKGLPTTSGSRLYKDYLPLHNSNIVQTYLNAGLVVLGKTNTPECGLTLTTEPIANGVTRNPWNIKYSTGGSSGGAGAAV
;
A
#
# COMPACT_ATOMS: atom_id res chain seq x y z
N PRO A 1 26.06 -2.92 -10.13
CA PRO A 1 25.16 -3.90 -10.81
C PRO A 1 24.37 -3.20 -11.91
N GLU A 2 23.95 -3.92 -12.95
CA GLU A 2 23.22 -3.34 -14.10
C GLU A 2 21.94 -2.58 -13.69
N LEU A 3 21.21 -3.09 -12.69
CA LEU A 3 20.01 -2.46 -12.14
C LEU A 3 20.23 -1.04 -11.63
N LEU A 4 21.37 -0.75 -10.98
CA LEU A 4 21.65 0.58 -10.41
C LEU A 4 21.90 1.67 -11.48
N LYS A 5 22.02 1.28 -12.76
CA LYS A 5 22.08 2.25 -13.87
C LYS A 5 20.74 2.96 -14.09
N GLN A 6 19.62 2.34 -13.70
CA GLN A 6 18.28 2.93 -13.82
C GLN A 6 18.00 3.93 -12.70
N SER A 7 18.21 3.52 -11.45
CA SER A 7 18.13 4.40 -10.27
C SER A 7 18.83 3.75 -9.06
N GLN A 8 19.04 4.51 -7.99
CA GLN A 8 19.60 4.00 -6.72
C GLN A 8 18.67 3.01 -5.99
N VAL A 9 17.40 2.96 -6.37
CA VAL A 9 16.38 2.10 -5.72
C VAL A 9 15.89 0.97 -6.63
N ALA A 10 16.49 0.82 -7.81
CA ALA A 10 16.09 -0.20 -8.76
C ALA A 10 16.29 -1.61 -8.18
N GLY A 11 15.26 -2.44 -8.31
CA GLY A 11 15.20 -3.80 -7.77
C GLY A 11 14.77 -3.90 -6.31
N LEU A 12 14.60 -2.79 -5.58
CA LEU A 12 14.15 -2.84 -4.20
C LEU A 12 12.64 -3.21 -4.11
N PRO A 13 12.25 -4.05 -3.13
CA PRO A 13 10.86 -4.35 -2.88
C PRO A 13 10.13 -3.12 -2.35
N PHE A 14 8.89 -2.92 -2.80
CA PHE A 14 8.09 -1.76 -2.43
C PHE A 14 6.62 -2.11 -2.26
N LEU A 15 5.99 -1.55 -1.24
CA LEU A 15 4.56 -1.72 -0.95
C LEU A 15 3.80 -0.44 -1.28
N ILE A 16 2.63 -0.58 -1.89
CA ILE A 16 1.78 0.56 -2.26
C ILE A 16 0.59 0.64 -1.31
N LYS A 17 0.37 1.79 -0.68
CA LYS A 17 -0.82 2.01 0.14
C LYS A 17 -2.08 1.77 -0.69
N ASP A 18 -3.07 1.08 -0.14
CA ASP A 18 -4.29 0.68 -0.86
C ASP A 18 -5.25 1.84 -1.20
N LEU A 19 -4.74 3.08 -1.22
CA LEU A 19 -5.40 4.27 -1.78
C LEU A 19 -4.84 4.65 -3.16
N ALA A 20 -3.73 4.04 -3.58
CA ALA A 20 -3.14 4.27 -4.89
C ALA A 20 -3.48 3.13 -5.85
N ALA A 21 -3.96 3.49 -7.03
CA ALA A 21 -4.24 2.55 -8.12
C ALA A 21 -2.94 1.92 -8.65
N VAL A 22 -2.91 0.59 -8.70
CA VAL A 22 -1.89 -0.18 -9.40
C VAL A 22 -2.64 -1.03 -10.42
N LYS A 23 -2.27 -0.91 -11.69
CA LYS A 23 -2.91 -1.63 -12.78
C LYS A 23 -2.89 -3.13 -12.51
N GLY A 24 -4.06 -3.76 -12.54
CA GLY A 24 -4.17 -5.21 -12.37
C GLY A 24 -4.03 -5.73 -10.93
N LEU A 25 -3.90 -4.85 -9.93
CA LEU A 25 -4.01 -5.23 -8.51
C LEU A 25 -5.28 -4.61 -7.91
N PRO A 26 -6.00 -5.31 -7.00
CA PRO A 26 -7.14 -4.71 -6.32
C PRO A 26 -6.76 -3.40 -5.61
N THR A 27 -7.65 -2.42 -5.67
CA THR A 27 -7.56 -1.18 -4.88
C THR A 27 -8.85 -0.98 -4.11
N THR A 28 -8.90 -1.45 -2.87
CA THR A 28 -10.14 -1.47 -2.08
C THR A 28 -10.36 -0.17 -1.30
N SER A 29 -9.33 0.68 -1.17
CA SER A 29 -9.35 1.85 -0.30
C SER A 29 -9.78 1.52 1.14
N GLY A 30 -9.53 0.30 1.62
CA GLY A 30 -10.02 -0.17 2.92
C GLY A 30 -11.56 -0.18 3.06
N SER A 31 -12.31 -0.07 1.96
CA SER A 31 -13.76 0.00 1.93
C SER A 31 -14.36 -1.22 1.24
N ARG A 32 -15.49 -1.72 1.76
CA ARG A 32 -16.27 -2.78 1.11
C ARG A 32 -16.87 -2.32 -0.21
N LEU A 33 -17.05 -1.01 -0.40
CA LEU A 33 -17.58 -0.44 -1.64
C LEU A 33 -16.70 -0.77 -2.85
N TYR A 34 -15.38 -0.84 -2.64
CA TYR A 34 -14.40 -1.05 -3.71
C TYR A 34 -13.77 -2.45 -3.69
N LYS A 35 -14.39 -3.43 -3.03
CA LYS A 35 -13.82 -4.79 -2.89
C LYS A 35 -13.46 -5.45 -4.22
N ASP A 36 -14.24 -5.16 -5.27
CA ASP A 36 -14.07 -5.73 -6.62
C ASP A 36 -13.45 -4.71 -7.59
N TYR A 37 -12.95 -3.56 -7.09
CA TYR A 37 -12.36 -2.55 -7.94
C TYR A 37 -10.95 -2.94 -8.38
N LEU A 38 -10.80 -3.15 -9.69
CA LEU A 38 -9.54 -3.45 -10.36
C LEU A 38 -9.16 -2.30 -11.30
N PRO A 39 -8.15 -1.47 -10.97
CA PRO A 39 -7.74 -0.36 -11.81
C PRO A 39 -7.18 -0.80 -13.16
N LEU A 40 -7.54 -0.06 -14.22
CA LEU A 40 -7.00 -0.24 -15.58
C LEU A 40 -5.66 0.50 -15.79
N HIS A 41 -5.34 1.44 -14.91
CA HIS A 41 -4.15 2.27 -14.98
C HIS A 41 -3.49 2.42 -13.60
N ASN A 42 -2.18 2.65 -13.61
CA ASN A 42 -1.44 3.08 -12.42
C ASN A 42 -1.80 4.54 -12.09
N SER A 43 -1.79 4.90 -10.82
CA SER A 43 -1.70 6.31 -10.44
C SER A 43 -0.33 6.87 -10.84
N ASN A 44 -0.24 8.20 -11.02
CA ASN A 44 1.00 8.84 -11.44
C ASN A 44 2.18 8.53 -10.50
N ILE A 45 1.94 8.52 -9.19
CA ILE A 45 2.98 8.21 -8.20
C ILE A 45 3.46 6.76 -8.30
N VAL A 46 2.55 5.80 -8.53
CA VAL A 46 2.91 4.40 -8.77
C VAL A 46 3.71 4.26 -10.05
N GLN A 47 3.34 4.97 -11.11
CA GLN A 47 4.10 4.95 -12.36
C GLN A 47 5.53 5.48 -12.15
N THR A 48 5.71 6.54 -11.35
CA THR A 48 7.05 7.05 -10.99
C THR A 48 7.88 5.99 -10.26
N TYR A 49 7.30 5.26 -9.31
CA TYR A 49 8.00 4.17 -8.61
C TYR A 49 8.43 3.04 -9.54
N LEU A 50 7.55 2.62 -10.46
CA LEU A 50 7.87 1.60 -11.46
C LEU A 50 8.97 2.07 -12.42
N ASN A 51 8.91 3.33 -12.87
CA ASN A 51 9.94 3.93 -13.72
C ASN A 51 11.30 4.02 -13.01
N ALA A 52 11.32 4.17 -11.68
CA ALA A 52 12.53 4.09 -10.87
C ALA A 52 13.06 2.65 -10.70
N GLY A 53 12.33 1.64 -11.14
CA GLY A 53 12.73 0.23 -11.06
C GLY A 53 12.34 -0.44 -9.74
N LEU A 54 11.45 0.14 -8.94
CA LEU A 54 10.94 -0.50 -7.73
C LEU A 54 10.02 -1.69 -8.07
N VAL A 55 10.11 -2.75 -7.27
CA VAL A 55 9.32 -3.97 -7.45
C VAL A 55 8.13 -3.95 -6.50
N VAL A 56 6.91 -3.80 -7.03
CA VAL A 56 5.68 -3.79 -6.22
C VAL A 56 5.40 -5.19 -5.67
N LEU A 57 5.57 -5.39 -4.36
CA LEU A 57 5.28 -6.66 -3.69
C LEU A 57 3.81 -6.83 -3.32
N GLY A 58 3.07 -5.74 -3.19
CA GLY A 58 1.67 -5.79 -2.77
C GLY A 58 1.13 -4.46 -2.30
N LYS A 59 -0.05 -4.53 -1.67
CA LYS A 59 -0.80 -3.38 -1.16
C LYS A 59 -0.80 -3.36 0.36
N THR A 60 -0.56 -2.21 0.98
CA THR A 60 -0.68 -2.06 2.44
C THR A 60 -2.07 -1.60 2.85
N ASN A 61 -2.54 -2.13 3.98
CA ASN A 61 -3.85 -1.80 4.53
C ASN A 61 -3.95 -0.31 4.94
N THR A 62 -5.17 0.21 4.90
CA THR A 62 -5.53 1.61 5.20
C THR A 62 -6.92 1.58 5.87
N PRO A 63 -7.26 2.53 6.77
CA PRO A 63 -8.66 2.69 7.14
C PRO A 63 -9.50 3.03 5.92
N GLU A 64 -10.82 2.84 6.06
CA GLU A 64 -11.80 3.11 5.02
C GLU A 64 -11.61 4.53 4.46
N CYS A 65 -11.31 4.58 3.17
CA CYS A 65 -11.00 5.77 2.38
C CYS A 65 -9.84 6.63 2.94
N GLY A 66 -9.04 6.10 3.85
CA GLY A 66 -7.97 6.83 4.53
C GLY A 66 -8.45 7.85 5.56
N LEU A 67 -9.70 7.77 6.00
CA LEU A 67 -10.39 8.85 6.75
C LEU A 67 -10.24 8.78 8.27
N THR A 68 -9.46 7.85 8.82
CA THR A 68 -9.27 7.72 10.27
C THR A 68 -7.79 7.61 10.67
N LEU A 69 -7.54 7.77 11.97
CA LEU A 69 -6.20 7.75 12.58
C LEU A 69 -5.78 6.34 13.06
N THR A 70 -6.59 5.31 12.87
CA THR A 70 -6.28 3.90 13.16
C THR A 70 -6.56 3.03 11.96
N THR A 71 -5.81 1.95 11.76
CA THR A 71 -5.95 1.09 10.56
C THR A 71 -6.75 -0.16 10.89
N GLU A 72 -8.06 0.03 11.10
CA GLU A 72 -9.01 -0.99 11.54
C GLU A 72 -10.22 -1.13 10.59
N PRO A 73 -10.05 -1.16 9.25
CA PRO A 73 -11.18 -1.24 8.34
C PRO A 73 -11.92 -2.58 8.46
N ILE A 74 -13.25 -2.54 8.30
CA ILE A 74 -14.06 -3.78 8.21
C ILE A 74 -13.67 -4.60 6.98
N ALA A 75 -13.30 -3.94 5.87
CA ALA A 75 -13.06 -4.60 4.59
C ALA A 75 -11.89 -5.61 4.61
N ASN A 76 -10.77 -5.22 5.23
CA ASN A 76 -9.52 -5.99 5.21
C ASN A 76 -9.04 -6.41 6.61
N GLY A 77 -9.81 -6.07 7.66
CA GLY A 77 -9.46 -6.34 9.05
C GLY A 77 -8.43 -5.38 9.62
N VAL A 78 -8.15 -5.57 10.91
CA VAL A 78 -7.25 -4.73 11.71
C VAL A 78 -5.78 -4.99 11.35
N THR A 79 -5.02 -3.93 11.10
CA THR A 79 -3.56 -4.01 11.08
C THR A 79 -3.03 -4.05 12.51
N ARG A 80 -2.23 -5.07 12.85
CA ARG A 80 -1.65 -5.24 14.18
C ARG A 80 -0.28 -4.58 14.28
N ASN A 81 -0.03 -3.90 15.40
CA ASN A 81 1.25 -3.26 15.66
C ASN A 81 2.32 -4.32 15.98
N PRO A 82 3.45 -4.36 15.22
CA PRO A 82 4.49 -5.37 15.41
C PRO A 82 5.22 -5.24 16.75
N TRP A 83 5.24 -4.05 17.35
CA TRP A 83 5.83 -3.83 18.67
C TRP A 83 4.93 -4.30 19.81
N ASN A 84 3.60 -4.18 19.66
CA ASN A 84 2.62 -4.71 20.60
C ASN A 84 1.24 -4.85 19.96
N ILE A 85 0.79 -6.09 19.75
CA ILE A 85 -0.48 -6.40 19.06
C ILE A 85 -1.76 -5.91 19.76
N LYS A 86 -1.65 -5.43 21.02
CA LYS A 86 -2.74 -4.80 21.77
C LYS A 86 -2.88 -3.29 21.50
N TYR A 87 -1.93 -2.69 20.78
CA TYR A 87 -1.91 -1.27 20.44
C TYR A 87 -2.14 -1.06 18.94
N SER A 88 -2.61 0.12 18.60
CA SER A 88 -2.83 0.55 17.21
C SER A 88 -1.51 0.71 16.46
N THR A 89 -1.54 0.51 15.15
CA THR A 89 -0.47 0.89 14.20
C THR A 89 -0.51 2.38 13.84
N GLY A 90 -1.48 3.12 14.37
CA GLY A 90 -1.85 4.43 13.86
C GLY A 90 -2.50 4.33 12.47
N GLY A 91 -2.55 5.48 11.80
CA GLY A 91 -3.27 5.65 10.55
C GLY A 91 -3.03 7.03 9.94
N SER A 92 -3.45 7.27 8.71
CA SER A 92 -4.14 6.27 7.86
C SER A 92 -3.18 5.29 7.17
N SER A 93 -1.87 5.46 7.32
CA SER A 93 -0.86 4.59 6.69
C SER A 93 -0.39 3.45 7.61
N GLY A 94 -1.22 2.96 8.53
CA GLY A 94 -0.80 2.00 9.54
C GLY A 94 -0.36 0.65 8.97
N GLY A 95 -0.92 0.21 7.82
CA GLY A 95 -0.42 -0.97 7.11
C GLY A 95 1.03 -0.82 6.65
N ALA A 96 1.41 0.39 6.19
CA ALA A 96 2.80 0.67 5.83
C ALA A 96 3.68 0.79 7.08
N GLY A 97 3.21 1.48 8.13
CA GLY A 97 3.94 1.62 9.39
C GLY A 97 4.12 0.31 10.18
N ALA A 98 3.30 -0.71 9.91
CA ALA A 98 3.50 -2.05 10.46
C ALA A 98 4.47 -2.91 9.65
N ALA A 99 4.68 -2.59 8.37
CA ALA A 99 5.49 -3.39 7.45
C ALA A 99 6.96 -2.96 7.38
N VAL A 100 7.29 -1.76 7.87
CA VAL A 100 8.64 -1.15 7.89
C VAL A 100 9.07 -0.98 9.34
#